data_AF-A0A9W4IE10-F1
#
_entry.id   AF-A0A9W4IE10-F1
#
_cell.length_a   1.000
_cell.length_b   1.000
_cell.length_c   1.000
_cell.angle_alpha   90.00
_cell.angle_beta   90.00
_cell.angle_gamma   90.00
#
_symmetry.space_group_name_H-M   'P 1'
#
loop_
_entity.id
_entity.type
_entity.pdbx_description
1 polymer ?
#
loop_
_entity_poly.entity_id
_entity_poly.type
_entity_poly.pdbx_seq_one_letter_code
_entity_poly.pdbx_strand_id
1 'polypeptide(L)'
;MSKGERHIIREAFKNKTILNTEAIGIRPLFAGAVHLVWDSASSNLFMVGFRRWADVKPTPWSEAKSYWFGLTKPPKKLNWAAWNNDTSDWKF
;
A
#
# COMPACT_ATOMS: atom_id res chain seq x y z
N MET A 1 -4.74 -6.97 16.35
CA MET A 1 -4.82 -7.43 14.94
C MET A 1 -4.06 -8.74 14.79
N SER A 2 -4.77 -9.80 14.39
CA SER A 2 -4.18 -11.13 14.19
C SER A 2 -3.35 -11.20 12.89
N LYS A 3 -2.54 -12.26 12.71
CA LYS A 3 -1.82 -12.48 11.43
C LYS A 3 -2.80 -12.63 10.25
N GLY A 4 -3.93 -13.31 10.45
CA GLY A 4 -4.94 -13.50 9.41
C GLY A 4 -5.60 -12.18 9.00
N GLU A 5 -5.93 -11.33 9.96
CA GLU A 5 -6.55 -10.02 9.69
C GLU A 5 -5.58 -9.08 8.94
N ARG A 6 -4.29 -9.09 9.30
CA ARG A 6 -3.24 -8.37 8.55
C ARG A 6 -3.15 -8.83 7.10
N HIS A 7 -3.21 -10.15 6.87
CA HIS A 7 -3.19 -10.71 5.52
C HIS A 7 -4.39 -10.24 4.70
N ILE A 8 -5.59 -10.27 5.27
CA ILE A 8 -6.82 -9.79 4.61
C ILE A 8 -6.72 -8.30 4.27
N ILE A 9 -6.25 -7.46 5.20
CA ILE A 9 -6.07 -6.02 4.96
C ILE A 9 -5.07 -5.78 3.81
N ARG A 10 -3.96 -6.53 3.78
CA ARG A 10 -2.97 -6.40 2.72
C ARG A 10 -3.55 -6.82 1.36
N GLU A 11 -4.30 -7.91 1.30
CA GLU A 11 -4.94 -8.35 0.06
C GLU A 11 -6.03 -7.35 -0.39
N ALA A 12 -6.77 -6.74 0.53
CA ALA A 12 -7.71 -5.66 0.21
C ALA A 12 -6.98 -4.43 -0.35
N PHE A 13 -5.84 -4.05 0.24
CA PHE A 13 -5.02 -2.96 -0.26
C PHE A 13 -4.51 -3.22 -1.69
N LYS A 14 -3.90 -4.39 -1.89
CA LYS A 14 -3.29 -4.82 -3.16
C LYS A 14 -4.30 -4.94 -4.28
N ASN A 15 -5.41 -5.62 -4.02
CA ASN A 15 -6.35 -6.02 -5.06
C ASN A 15 -7.49 -5.00 -5.27
N LYS A 16 -7.65 -4.03 -4.37
CA LYS A 16 -8.73 -3.02 -4.46
C LYS A 16 -8.23 -1.59 -4.23
N THR A 17 -7.78 -1.27 -3.02
CA THR A 17 -7.64 0.13 -2.59
C THR A 17 -6.66 0.92 -3.46
N ILE A 18 -5.45 0.42 -3.68
CA ILE A 18 -4.47 1.16 -4.49
C ILE A 18 -4.83 1.14 -5.98
N LEU A 19 -5.35 0.01 -6.49
CA LEU A 19 -5.71 -0.13 -7.90
C LEU A 19 -6.83 0.83 -8.27
N ASN A 20 -7.87 0.94 -7.44
CA ASN A 20 -8.96 1.88 -7.65
C ASN A 20 -8.46 3.33 -7.61
N THR A 21 -7.51 3.64 -6.72
CA THR A 21 -6.91 4.97 -6.61
C THR A 21 -6.07 5.31 -7.86
N GLU A 22 -5.27 4.38 -8.35
CA GLU A 22 -4.49 4.56 -9.59
C GLU A 22 -5.39 4.57 -10.84
N ALA A 23 -6.50 3.82 -10.86
CA ALA A 23 -7.43 3.73 -11.98
C ALA A 23 -8.21 5.04 -12.23
N ILE A 24 -8.49 5.80 -11.17
CA ILE A 24 -9.01 7.17 -11.29
C ILE A 24 -7.90 8.19 -11.60
N GLY A 25 -6.70 7.70 -11.90
CA GLY A 25 -5.56 8.49 -12.35
C GLY A 25 -4.84 9.23 -11.24
N ILE A 26 -4.95 8.82 -9.97
CA ILE A 26 -4.46 9.63 -8.83
C ILE A 26 -3.42 8.86 -8.01
N ARG A 27 -2.38 9.58 -7.55
CA ARG A 27 -1.49 9.12 -6.48
C ARG A 27 -1.61 10.00 -5.22
N PRO A 28 -1.88 9.41 -4.06
CA PRO A 28 -1.88 10.13 -2.78
C PRO A 28 -0.50 10.65 -2.39
N LEU A 29 -0.45 11.89 -1.88
CA LEU A 29 0.74 12.54 -1.32
C LEU A 29 1.17 11.89 0.00
N PHE A 30 0.20 11.68 0.88
CA PHE A 30 0.44 11.11 2.19
C PHE A 30 0.31 9.59 2.09
N ALA A 31 1.41 8.92 2.39
CA ALA A 31 1.44 7.47 2.54
C ALA A 31 1.76 7.14 4.00
N GLY A 32 1.07 6.13 4.53
CA GLY A 32 1.27 5.65 5.89
C GLY A 32 0.06 4.88 6.39
N ALA A 33 0.28 4.01 7.38
CA ALA A 33 -0.78 3.19 7.96
C ALA A 33 -1.92 4.04 8.57
N VAL A 34 -1.61 5.24 9.06
CA VAL A 34 -2.56 6.23 9.59
C VAL A 34 -3.62 6.67 8.56
N HIS A 35 -3.32 6.56 7.27
CA HIS A 35 -4.26 6.91 6.20
C HIS A 35 -5.12 5.74 5.74
N LEU A 36 -5.00 4.57 6.39
CA LEU A 36 -5.78 3.39 6.07
C LEU A 36 -6.74 3.07 7.23
N VAL A 37 -8.03 2.95 6.90
CA VAL A 37 -9.07 2.56 7.85
C VAL A 37 -9.66 1.24 7.39
N TRP A 38 -9.48 0.21 8.22
CA TRP A 38 -10.07 -1.10 8.00
C TRP A 38 -11.45 -1.16 8.65
N ASP A 39 -12.48 -1.46 7.85
CA ASP A 39 -13.80 -1.82 8.36
C ASP A 39 -13.96 -3.35 8.32
N SER A 40 -13.91 -3.97 9.50
CA SER A 40 -14.05 -5.42 9.64
C SER A 40 -15.44 -5.94 9.29
N ALA A 41 -16.49 -5.10 9.41
CA ALA A 41 -17.86 -5.54 9.14
C ALA A 41 -18.09 -5.74 7.64
N SER A 42 -17.61 -4.82 6.81
CA SER A 42 -17.74 -4.93 5.34
C SER A 42 -16.52 -5.52 4.65
N SER A 43 -15.45 -5.82 5.40
CA SER A 43 -14.15 -6.26 4.88
C SER A 43 -13.59 -5.32 3.80
N ASN A 44 -13.74 -4.01 4.03
CA ASN A 44 -13.26 -2.97 3.15
C ASN A 44 -12.15 -2.14 3.79
N LEU A 45 -11.16 -1.78 2.97
CA LEU A 45 -10.07 -0.91 3.35
C LEU A 45 -10.22 0.44 2.65
N PHE A 46 -10.41 1.48 3.46
CA PHE A 46 -10.57 2.85 2.98
C PHE A 46 -9.26 3.62 3.12
N MET A 47 -8.99 4.48 2.14
CA MET A 47 -7.92 5.46 2.24
C MET A 47 -8.50 6.82 2.62
N VAL A 48 -8.04 7.42 3.71
CA VAL A 48 -8.58 8.66 4.28
C VAL A 48 -7.51 9.71 4.53
N GLY A 49 -7.90 10.98 4.58
CA GLY A 49 -6.98 12.09 4.87
C GLY A 49 -5.85 12.22 3.83
N PHE A 50 -6.14 11.98 2.56
CA PHE A 50 -5.17 12.07 1.48
C PHE A 50 -5.22 13.44 0.79
N ARG A 51 -4.07 13.86 0.25
CA ARG A 51 -3.98 14.95 -0.73
C ARG A 51 -3.55 14.36 -2.07
N ARG A 52 -4.18 14.78 -3.16
CA ARG A 52 -3.73 14.41 -4.51
C ARG A 52 -2.32 14.96 -4.72
N TRP A 53 -1.34 14.10 -5.01
CA TRP A 53 0.01 14.53 -5.38
C TRP A 53 0.08 14.84 -6.86
N ALA A 54 -0.18 13.83 -7.69
CA ALA A 54 -0.02 13.89 -9.14
C ALA A 54 -0.96 12.89 -9.81
N ASP A 55 -1.15 13.11 -11.10
CA ASP A 55 -1.81 12.14 -11.94
C ASP A 55 -0.84 10.98 -12.23
N VAL A 56 -1.36 9.76 -12.25
CA VAL A 56 -0.57 8.56 -12.54
C VAL A 56 -1.23 7.69 -13.58
N LYS A 57 -0.40 7.01 -14.37
CA LYS A 57 -0.82 5.82 -15.11
C LYS A 57 -0.69 4.62 -14.18
N PRO A 58 -1.64 3.66 -14.19
CA PRO A 58 -1.51 2.43 -13.45
C PRO A 58 -0.17 1.76 -13.75
N THR A 59 0.53 1.33 -12.71
CA THR A 59 1.82 0.63 -12.83
C THR A 59 1.68 -0.81 -12.34
N PRO A 60 2.48 -1.75 -12.86
CA PRO A 60 2.48 -3.12 -12.37
C PRO A 60 2.61 -3.17 -10.84
N TRP A 61 2.01 -4.20 -10.24
CA TRP A 61 2.08 -4.39 -8.80
C TRP A 61 3.53 -4.57 -8.34
N SER A 62 3.87 -3.93 -7.22
CA SER A 62 5.13 -4.12 -6.48
C SER A 62 4.85 -4.01 -4.99
N GLU A 63 5.45 -4.87 -4.18
CA GLU A 63 5.30 -4.83 -2.71
C GLU A 63 5.86 -3.53 -2.10
N ALA A 64 6.68 -2.77 -2.83
CA ALA A 64 7.09 -1.42 -2.45
C ALA A 64 5.91 -0.47 -2.30
N LYS A 65 4.82 -0.67 -3.06
CA LYS A 65 3.58 0.11 -2.89
C LYS A 65 3.00 -0.09 -1.49
N SER A 66 3.04 -1.32 -0.96
CA SER A 66 2.57 -1.65 0.40
C SER A 66 3.45 -1.05 1.51
N TYR A 67 4.75 -0.87 1.27
CA TYR A 67 5.69 -0.36 2.27
C TYR A 67 5.38 1.08 2.65
N TRP A 68 5.02 1.90 1.66
CA TRP A 68 4.65 3.29 1.90
C TRP A 68 3.45 3.42 2.84
N PHE A 69 2.64 2.37 2.97
CA PHE A 69 1.49 2.30 3.88
C PHE A 69 1.75 1.46 5.13
N GLY A 70 2.99 1.02 5.37
CA GLY A 70 3.36 0.20 6.53
C GLY A 70 2.81 -1.22 6.50
N LEU A 71 2.34 -1.70 5.34
CA LEU A 71 1.78 -3.05 5.16
C LEU A 71 2.85 -4.09 4.82
N THR A 72 4.08 -3.66 4.53
CA THR A 72 5.25 -4.51 4.32
C THR A 72 6.47 -3.92 5.00
N LYS A 73 7.45 -4.79 5.35
CA LYS A 73 8.72 -4.38 5.93
C LYS A 73 9.89 -4.99 5.16
N PRO A 74 10.84 -4.19 4.66
CA PRO A 74 12.07 -4.71 4.07
C PRO A 74 12.96 -5.37 5.13
N PRO A 75 13.83 -6.30 4.75
CA PRO A 75 14.73 -6.98 5.69
C PRO A 75 15.81 -6.04 6.27
N LYS A 76 16.10 -4.94 5.59
CA LYS A 76 17.07 -3.90 6.00
C LYS A 76 16.56 -2.52 5.60
N LYS A 77 17.17 -1.48 6.17
CA LYS A 77 16.92 -0.09 5.75
C LYS A 77 17.25 0.04 4.26
N LEU A 78 16.29 0.54 3.47
CA LEU A 78 16.44 0.71 2.03
C LEU A 78 17.17 2.02 1.72
N ASN A 79 18.14 1.95 0.82
CA ASN A 79 18.62 3.12 0.11
C ASN A 79 17.82 3.25 -1.19
N TRP A 80 16.80 4.11 -1.19
CA TRP A 80 15.90 4.29 -2.34
C TRP A 80 16.61 4.75 -3.61
N ALA A 81 17.72 5.50 -3.50
CA ALA A 81 18.49 5.97 -4.66
C ALA A 81 19.25 4.84 -5.36
N ALA A 82 19.52 3.72 -4.68
CA ALA A 82 20.28 2.59 -5.19
C ALA A 82 19.47 1.28 -5.22
N TRP A 83 18.16 1.35 -4.98
CA TRP A 83 17.31 0.17 -4.89
C TRP A 83 17.00 -0.40 -6.27
N ASN A 84 17.15 -1.72 -6.42
CA ASN A 84 16.99 -2.47 -7.67
C ASN A 84 15.56 -2.96 -7.94
N ASN A 85 14.57 -2.46 -7.21
CA ASN A 85 13.17 -2.90 -7.25
C ASN A 85 12.87 -4.31 -6.72
N ASP A 86 13.82 -5.01 -6.12
CA ASP A 86 13.58 -6.34 -5.55
C ASP A 86 12.86 -6.27 -4.19
N THR A 87 11.81 -7.09 -4.06
CA THR A 87 10.96 -7.20 -2.87
C THR A 87 10.77 -8.64 -2.36
N SER A 88 11.48 -9.60 -2.95
CA SER A 88 11.34 -11.04 -2.65
C SER A 88 11.49 -11.38 -1.15
N ASP A 89 12.40 -10.70 -0.46
CA ASP A 89 12.70 -10.94 0.97
C ASP A 89 11.87 -10.10 1.96
N TRP A 90 10.84 -9.38 1.49
CA TRP A 90 10.06 -8.50 2.36
C TRP A 90 9.08 -9.28 3.24
N LYS A 91 8.87 -8.81 4.48
CA LYS A 91 8.00 -9.44 5.47
C LYS A 91 6.64 -8.74 5.56
N PHE A 92 5.63 -9.53 5.94
CA PHE A 92 4.21 -9.17 6.06
C PHE A 92 3.71 -9.39 7.49
#